data_AF-A0A845DEP0-F1
#
_entry.id   AF-A0A845DEP0-F1
#
_cell.length_a   1.000
_cell.length_b   1.000
_cell.length_c   1.000
_cell.angle_alpha   90.00
_cell.angle_beta   90.00
_cell.angle_gamma   90.00
#
_symmetry.space_group_name_H-M   'P 1'
#
loop_
_entity.id
_entity.type
_entity.pdbx_description
1 polymer ?
#
loop_
_entity_poly.entity_id
_entity_poly.type
_entity_poly.pdbx_seq_one_letter_code
_entity_poly.pdbx_strand_id
1 'polypeptide(L)'
;MTLTDKQEREIAGALRDVDPEQISVTRKLTTAQRTQQGLSMIRIAEQVASYRIRARRPELTEGMSLGLARKAVVNGREAVVEDTQQEFGSFVREVLDALEETRVKYLVGGAVAVWGWGEARTTRDFDVVVDLPLEQMAQLADALKDR
;
A
#
# COMPACT_ATOMS: atom_id res chain seq x y z
N MET A 1 8.14 32.94 1.51
CA MET A 1 8.82 32.14 2.56
C MET A 1 10.06 31.53 1.92
N THR A 2 11.25 31.89 2.39
CA THR A 2 12.53 31.38 1.86
C THR A 2 12.89 30.10 2.61
N LEU A 3 13.27 29.06 1.86
CA LEU A 3 13.75 27.81 2.45
C LEU A 3 15.15 28.00 3.03
N THR A 4 15.49 27.22 4.05
CA THR A 4 16.85 27.16 4.59
C THR A 4 17.73 26.21 3.78
N ASP A 5 19.05 26.42 3.77
CA ASP A 5 20.03 25.57 3.07
C ASP A 5 19.97 24.07 3.46
N LYS A 6 19.45 23.78 4.65
CA LYS A 6 19.20 22.40 5.11
C LYS A 6 17.98 21.82 4.41
N GLN A 7 16.87 22.57 4.39
CA GLN A 7 15.64 22.15 3.71
C GLN A 7 15.86 21.98 2.21
N GLU A 8 16.63 22.87 1.57
CA GLU A 8 16.97 22.73 0.15
C GLU A 8 17.77 21.46 -0.14
N ARG A 9 18.74 21.11 0.72
CA ARG A 9 19.50 19.86 0.59
C ARG A 9 18.67 18.61 0.82
N GLU A 10 17.76 18.64 1.80
CA GLU A 10 16.84 17.52 2.07
C GLU A 10 15.87 17.31 0.90
N ILE A 11 15.31 18.39 0.35
CA ILE A 11 14.44 18.35 -0.84
C ILE A 11 15.22 17.83 -2.06
N ALA A 12 16.43 18.35 -2.31
CA ALA A 12 17.27 17.89 -3.42
C ALA A 12 17.66 16.41 -3.28
N GLY A 13 17.90 15.93 -2.06
CA GLY A 13 18.13 14.52 -1.77
C GLY A 13 16.92 13.64 -2.06
N ALA A 14 15.73 14.09 -1.66
CA ALA A 14 14.47 13.37 -1.90
C ALA A 14 14.07 13.33 -3.38
N LEU A 15 14.41 14.36 -4.16
CA LEU A 15 14.10 14.45 -5.59
C LEU A 15 15.16 13.80 -6.49
N ARG A 16 16.30 13.36 -5.93
CA ARG A 16 17.45 12.88 -6.71
C ARG A 16 17.11 11.74 -7.66
N ASP A 17 16.23 10.84 -7.24
CA ASP A 17 15.86 9.63 -7.98
C ASP A 17 14.52 9.76 -8.70
N VAL A 18 13.99 10.99 -8.77
CA VAL A 18 12.68 11.28 -9.34
C VAL A 18 12.83 11.76 -10.79
N ASP A 19 12.30 10.99 -11.74
CA ASP A 19 12.26 11.37 -13.15
C ASP A 19 11.14 12.41 -13.42
N PRO A 20 11.47 13.65 -13.82
CA PRO A 20 10.48 14.69 -14.10
C PRO A 20 9.55 14.35 -15.27
N GLU A 21 10.03 13.61 -16.27
CA GLU A 21 9.21 13.18 -17.40
C GLU A 21 8.20 12.13 -16.93
N GLN A 22 8.63 11.19 -16.08
CA GLN A 22 7.73 10.21 -15.47
C GLN A 22 6.65 10.90 -14.60
N ILE A 23 7.00 11.93 -13.81
CA ILE A 23 6.01 12.74 -13.09
C ILE A 23 5.00 13.36 -14.06
N SER A 24 5.48 13.92 -15.18
CA SER A 24 4.62 14.59 -16.15
C SER A 24 3.59 13.63 -16.78
N VAL A 25 3.97 12.37 -16.97
CA VAL A 25 3.08 11.30 -17.45
C VAL A 25 2.09 10.91 -16.36
N THR A 26 2.56 10.64 -15.13
CA THR A 26 1.71 10.28 -13.99
C THR A 26 0.69 11.36 -13.64
N ARG A 27 1.02 12.64 -13.83
CA ARG A 27 0.09 13.77 -13.65
C ARG A 27 -1.08 13.77 -14.65
N LYS A 28 -0.91 13.17 -15.83
CA LYS A 28 -1.98 13.05 -16.84
C LYS A 28 -2.96 11.90 -16.54
N LEU A 29 -2.60 11.01 -15.64
CA LEU A 29 -3.43 9.86 -15.24
C LEU A 29 -4.48 10.26 -14.21
N THR A 30 -5.66 9.66 -14.30
CA THR A 30 -6.67 9.74 -13.24
C THR A 30 -6.18 8.99 -11.99
N THR A 31 -6.77 9.28 -10.82
CA THR A 31 -6.48 8.53 -9.59
C THR A 31 -6.65 7.03 -9.79
N ALA A 32 -7.72 6.60 -10.46
CA ALA A 32 -7.96 5.18 -10.76
C ALA A 32 -6.84 4.57 -11.62
N GLN A 33 -6.35 5.29 -12.63
CA GLN A 33 -5.26 4.83 -13.49
C GLN A 33 -3.92 4.74 -12.75
N ARG A 34 -3.62 5.69 -11.85
CA ARG A 34 -2.41 5.64 -11.01
C ARG A 34 -2.46 4.48 -10.02
N THR A 35 -3.61 4.25 -9.38
CA THR A 35 -3.83 3.09 -8.53
C THR A 35 -3.65 1.78 -9.30
N GLN A 36 -4.23 1.68 -10.51
CA GLN A 36 -4.04 0.50 -11.37
C GLN A 36 -2.58 0.29 -11.76
N GLN A 37 -1.85 1.37 -12.06
CA GLN A 37 -0.42 1.32 -12.36
C GLN A 37 0.37 0.78 -11.17
N GLY A 38 0.15 1.29 -9.96
CA GLY A 38 0.78 0.79 -8.73
C GLY A 38 0.48 -0.70 -8.49
N LEU A 39 -0.79 -1.10 -8.58
CA LEU A 39 -1.20 -2.51 -8.44
C LEU A 39 -0.57 -3.43 -9.49
N SER A 40 -0.38 -2.94 -10.72
CA SER A 40 0.29 -3.71 -11.78
C SER A 40 1.75 -3.98 -11.46
N MET A 41 2.46 -3.01 -10.85
CA MET A 41 3.85 -3.17 -10.44
C MET A 41 3.99 -4.14 -9.27
N ILE A 42 3.04 -4.14 -8.32
CA ILE A 42 2.98 -5.14 -7.24
C ILE A 42 2.85 -6.55 -7.84
N ARG A 43 1.99 -6.73 -8.84
CA ARG A 43 1.83 -8.03 -9.52
C ARG A 43 3.12 -8.48 -10.20
N ILE A 44 3.86 -7.58 -10.84
CA ILE A 44 5.18 -7.89 -11.44
C ILE A 44 6.16 -8.32 -10.35
N ALA A 45 6.21 -7.60 -9.22
CA ALA A 45 7.08 -7.95 -8.09
C ALA A 45 6.75 -9.35 -7.52
N GLU A 46 5.46 -9.67 -7.36
CA GLU A 46 5.00 -11.01 -6.94
C GLU A 46 5.43 -12.10 -7.93
N GLN A 47 5.33 -11.85 -9.23
CA GLN A 47 5.76 -12.79 -10.27
C GLN A 47 7.27 -13.03 -10.27
N VAL A 48 8.06 -11.97 -10.12
CA VAL A 48 9.53 -12.08 -10.01
C VAL A 48 9.94 -12.82 -8.75
N ALA A 49 9.30 -12.53 -7.62
CA ALA A 49 9.51 -13.25 -6.37
C ALA A 49 9.14 -14.74 -6.50
N SER A 50 7.97 -15.05 -7.06
CA SER A 50 7.51 -16.41 -7.37
C SER A 50 8.50 -17.17 -8.27
N TYR A 51 9.01 -16.53 -9.33
CA TYR A 51 10.04 -17.09 -10.20
C TYR A 51 11.31 -17.47 -9.42
N ARG A 52 11.83 -16.55 -8.58
CA ARG A 52 13.03 -16.80 -7.76
C ARG A 52 12.82 -17.87 -6.70
N ILE A 53 11.61 -17.96 -6.12
CA ILE A 53 11.22 -19.01 -5.18
C ILE A 53 11.26 -20.37 -5.87
N ARG A 54 10.63 -20.51 -7.05
CA ARG A 54 10.63 -21.77 -7.81
C ARG A 54 12.01 -22.18 -8.31
N ALA A 55 12.87 -21.22 -8.66
CA ALA A 55 14.26 -21.52 -9.02
C ALA A 55 15.05 -22.18 -7.87
N ARG A 56 14.69 -21.90 -6.61
CA ARG A 56 15.31 -22.50 -5.41
C ARG A 56 14.54 -23.70 -4.88
N ARG A 57 13.27 -23.83 -5.24
CA ARG A 57 12.32 -24.86 -4.81
C ARG A 57 11.49 -25.34 -6.01
N PRO A 58 12.09 -26.14 -6.91
CA PRO A 58 11.44 -26.56 -8.15
C PRO A 58 10.18 -27.40 -7.93
N GLU A 59 10.03 -27.97 -6.74
CA GLU A 59 8.85 -28.73 -6.31
C GLU A 59 7.60 -27.87 -6.12
N LEU A 60 7.75 -26.55 -5.99
CA LEU A 60 6.62 -25.65 -5.77
C LEU A 60 5.90 -25.32 -7.08
N THR A 61 4.58 -25.45 -7.04
CA THR A 61 3.71 -24.95 -8.11
C THR A 61 3.70 -23.43 -8.14
N GLU A 62 3.32 -22.85 -9.28
CA GLU A 62 3.22 -21.39 -9.42
C GLU A 62 2.26 -20.76 -8.41
N GLY A 63 1.13 -21.41 -8.13
CA GLY A 63 0.18 -20.95 -7.13
C GLY A 63 0.79 -20.91 -5.73
N MET A 64 1.52 -21.96 -5.34
CA MET A 64 2.20 -22.02 -4.04
C MET A 64 3.29 -20.95 -3.93
N SER A 65 4.12 -20.76 -4.96
CA SER A 65 5.17 -19.75 -4.94
C SER A 65 4.63 -18.31 -5.00
N LEU A 66 3.50 -18.09 -5.68
CA LEU A 66 2.76 -16.82 -5.61
C LEU A 66 2.13 -16.60 -4.24
N GLY A 67 1.57 -17.64 -3.61
CA GLY A 67 1.08 -17.58 -2.23
C GLY A 67 2.19 -17.14 -1.27
N LEU A 68 3.35 -17.78 -1.34
CA LEU A 68 4.54 -17.41 -0.57
C LEU A 68 5.02 -15.97 -0.83
N ALA A 69 4.87 -15.47 -2.06
CA ALA A 69 5.19 -14.08 -2.41
C ALA A 69 4.14 -13.06 -1.92
N ARG A 70 2.89 -13.49 -1.68
CA ARG A 70 1.74 -12.63 -1.34
C ARG A 70 1.48 -12.49 0.15
N LYS A 71 1.69 -13.54 0.95
CA LYS A 71 1.43 -13.55 2.40
C LYS A 71 2.13 -14.78 3.00
N ALA A 72 3.07 -14.57 3.93
CA ALA A 72 3.62 -15.68 4.70
C ALA A 72 2.80 -15.89 5.98
N VAL A 73 1.93 -16.91 5.99
CA VAL A 73 1.74 -17.75 7.18
C VAL A 73 2.03 -19.17 6.73
N VAL A 74 3.14 -19.74 7.21
CA VAL A 74 3.52 -21.12 6.94
C VAL A 74 2.99 -21.96 8.09
N ASN A 75 1.88 -22.68 7.88
CA ASN A 75 1.45 -23.72 8.81
C ASN A 75 1.95 -25.08 8.31
N GLY A 76 3.16 -25.44 8.73
CA GLY A 76 3.75 -26.75 8.47
C GLY A 76 4.18 -27.01 7.02
N ARG A 77 3.24 -27.30 6.12
CA ARG A 77 3.51 -27.79 4.74
C ARG A 77 2.59 -27.27 3.64
N GLU A 78 1.55 -26.51 3.95
CA GLU A 78 0.60 -25.99 2.95
C GLU A 78 0.71 -24.47 2.82
N ALA A 79 0.84 -24.00 1.58
CA ALA A 79 0.70 -22.59 1.23
C ALA A 79 -0.73 -22.37 0.76
N VAL A 80 -1.56 -21.75 1.61
CA VAL A 80 -2.92 -21.35 1.23
C VAL A 80 -2.85 -20.03 0.47
N VAL A 81 -3.38 -20.00 -0.75
CA VAL A 81 -3.54 -18.77 -1.52
C VAL A 81 -4.89 -18.17 -1.14
N GLU A 82 -4.91 -17.29 -0.14
CA GLU A 82 -6.05 -16.41 0.08
C GLU A 82 -6.01 -15.26 -0.93
N ASP A 83 -7.14 -14.93 -1.56
CA ASP A 83 -7.27 -13.72 -2.40
C ASP A 83 -7.33 -12.47 -1.51
N THR A 84 -6.16 -12.17 -0.98
CA THR A 84 -5.93 -11.14 0.03
C THR A 84 -5.96 -9.73 -0.55
N GLN A 85 -6.02 -9.60 -1.88
CA GLN A 85 -6.17 -8.29 -2.53
C GLN A 85 -7.60 -7.78 -2.39
N GLN A 86 -8.60 -8.66 -2.56
CA GLN A 86 -10.00 -8.28 -2.43
C GLN A 86 -10.39 -8.03 -0.96
N GLU A 87 -9.83 -8.81 -0.03
CA GLU A 87 -9.99 -8.60 1.42
C GLU A 87 -9.33 -7.31 1.88
N PHE A 88 -8.09 -7.02 1.47
CA PHE A 88 -7.42 -5.78 1.86
C PHE A 88 -8.12 -4.54 1.28
N GLY A 89 -8.60 -4.61 0.04
CA GLY A 89 -9.39 -3.53 -0.55
C GLY A 89 -10.71 -3.27 0.20
N SER A 90 -11.40 -4.35 0.61
CA SER A 90 -12.62 -4.25 1.42
C SER A 90 -12.33 -3.64 2.78
N PHE A 91 -11.26 -4.09 3.44
CA PHE A 91 -10.79 -3.55 4.72
C PHE A 91 -10.47 -2.06 4.65
N VAL A 92 -9.67 -1.62 3.64
CA VAL A 92 -9.33 -0.19 3.47
C VAL A 92 -10.59 0.64 3.28
N ARG A 93 -11.55 0.17 2.48
CA ARG A 93 -12.84 0.87 2.31
C ARG A 93 -13.60 0.95 3.62
N GLU A 94 -13.71 -0.14 4.37
CA GLU A 94 -14.44 -0.19 5.63
C GLU A 94 -13.87 0.76 6.69
N VAL A 95 -12.55 0.90 6.76
CA VAL A 95 -11.89 1.88 7.64
C VAL A 95 -12.16 3.30 7.17
N LEU A 96 -12.08 3.58 5.87
CA LEU A 96 -12.40 4.91 5.31
C LEU A 96 -13.86 5.30 5.59
N ASP A 97 -14.81 4.37 5.37
CA ASP A 97 -16.22 4.59 5.66
C ASP A 97 -16.45 4.96 7.15
N ALA A 98 -15.77 4.28 8.08
CA ALA A 98 -15.86 4.60 9.51
C ALA A 98 -15.30 6.00 9.85
N LEU A 99 -14.20 6.41 9.21
CA LEU A 99 -13.61 7.75 9.39
C LEU A 99 -14.53 8.85 8.86
N GLU A 100 -15.18 8.61 7.71
CA GLU A 100 -16.15 9.53 7.11
C GLU A 100 -17.45 9.62 7.93
N GLU A 101 -17.98 8.48 8.40
CA GLU A 101 -19.16 8.41 9.27
C GLU A 101 -18.98 9.22 10.57
N THR A 102 -17.78 9.16 11.15
CA THR A 102 -17.41 9.89 12.37
C THR A 102 -16.99 11.34 12.10
N ARG A 103 -16.91 11.74 10.82
CA ARG A 103 -16.46 13.08 10.36
C ARG A 103 -15.09 13.49 10.91
N VAL A 104 -14.24 12.49 11.17
CA VAL A 104 -12.88 12.70 11.64
C VAL A 104 -12.04 13.13 10.45
N LYS A 105 -11.24 14.19 10.61
CA LYS A 105 -10.29 14.56 9.55
C LYS A 105 -9.15 13.57 9.55
N TYR A 106 -8.78 13.06 8.38
CA TYR A 106 -7.71 12.10 8.26
C TYR A 106 -6.83 12.34 7.03
N LEU A 107 -5.64 11.75 7.06
CA LEU A 107 -4.70 11.66 5.96
C LEU A 107 -4.26 10.20 5.81
N VAL A 108 -4.40 9.65 4.61
CA VAL A 108 -3.84 8.35 4.26
C VAL A 108 -2.34 8.50 3.99
N GLY A 109 -1.54 7.64 4.61
CA GLY A 109 -0.09 7.58 4.47
C GLY A 109 0.39 6.24 3.89
N GLY A 110 1.70 6.00 4.05
CA GLY A 110 2.27 4.67 3.82
C GLY A 110 2.16 4.14 2.40
N ALA A 111 2.07 2.82 2.28
CA ALA A 111 1.98 2.12 1.01
C ALA A 111 0.75 2.54 0.20
N VAL A 112 -0.41 2.67 0.86
CA VAL A 112 -1.67 3.03 0.20
C VAL A 112 -1.63 4.45 -0.39
N ALA A 113 -1.01 5.41 0.29
CA ALA A 113 -0.87 6.78 -0.23
C ALA A 113 -0.01 6.85 -1.51
N VAL A 114 1.10 6.11 -1.54
CA VAL A 114 2.02 6.15 -2.69
C VAL A 114 1.51 5.37 -3.91
N TRP A 115 0.56 4.45 -3.73
CA TRP A 115 -0.15 3.82 -4.85
C TRP A 115 -0.94 4.84 -5.68
N GLY A 116 -1.46 5.90 -5.05
CA GLY A 116 -2.10 7.01 -5.75
C GLY A 116 -1.15 7.78 -6.67
N TRP A 117 0.17 7.57 -6.53
CA TRP A 117 1.25 8.11 -7.36
C TRP A 117 1.91 7.05 -8.24
N GLY A 118 1.39 5.81 -8.24
CA GLY A 118 1.90 4.71 -9.06
C GLY A 118 3.21 4.11 -8.54
N GLU A 119 3.60 4.34 -7.29
CA GLU A 119 4.82 3.74 -6.73
C GLU A 119 4.57 2.33 -6.21
N ALA A 120 5.49 1.41 -6.52
CA ALA A 120 5.44 0.04 -6.01
C ALA A 120 5.90 -0.03 -4.54
N ARG A 121 5.13 -0.76 -3.74
CA ARG A 121 5.49 -1.13 -2.37
C ARG A 121 5.16 -2.61 -2.14
N THR A 122 5.99 -3.26 -1.34
CA THR A 122 5.81 -4.67 -0.95
C THR A 122 5.09 -4.84 0.37
N THR A 123 4.92 -3.75 1.15
CA THR A 123 4.16 -3.76 2.40
C THR A 123 2.66 -3.63 2.12
N ARG A 124 1.86 -4.25 2.99
CA ARG A 124 0.39 -4.23 2.96
C ARG A 124 -0.13 -3.76 4.31
N ASP A 125 0.27 -2.56 4.68
CA ASP A 125 -0.16 -1.77 5.82
C ASP A 125 -1.05 -0.62 5.35
N PHE A 126 -2.04 -0.25 6.17
CA PHE A 126 -2.87 0.93 5.93
C PHE A 126 -2.59 1.96 7.01
N ASP A 127 -1.70 2.90 6.70
CA ASP A 127 -1.33 3.98 7.60
C ASP A 127 -2.33 5.14 7.46
N VAL A 128 -2.92 5.55 8.58
CA VAL A 128 -3.82 6.70 8.63
C VAL A 128 -3.44 7.60 9.80
N VAL A 129 -3.30 8.89 9.53
CA VAL A 129 -3.18 9.94 10.55
C VAL A 129 -4.54 10.58 10.73
N VAL A 130 -5.06 10.60 11.96
CA VAL A 130 -6.35 11.18 12.30
C VAL A 130 -6.18 12.41 13.20
N ASP A 131 -6.91 13.48 12.90
CA ASP A 131 -7.07 14.65 13.78
C ASP A 131 -8.32 14.41 14.63
N LEU A 132 -8.10 13.83 15.80
CA LEU A 132 -9.16 13.29 16.66
C LEU A 132 -9.05 13.89 18.07
N PRO A 133 -10.05 14.70 18.50
CA PRO A 133 -10.18 15.08 19.90
C PRO A 133 -10.31 13.84 20.80
N LEU A 134 -9.72 13.88 21.99
CA LEU A 134 -9.69 12.76 22.94
C LEU A 134 -11.09 12.19 23.23
N GLU A 135 -12.10 13.05 23.23
CA GLU A 135 -13.50 12.71 23.50
C GLU A 135 -14.12 11.83 22.40
N GLN A 136 -13.59 11.90 21.17
CA GLN A 136 -14.07 11.12 20.02
C GLN A 136 -13.32 9.78 19.86
N MET A 137 -12.27 9.55 20.66
CA MET A 137 -11.45 8.34 20.57
C MET A 137 -12.24 7.07 20.87
N ALA A 138 -13.13 7.10 21.86
CA ALA A 138 -13.98 5.96 22.20
C ALA A 138 -14.97 5.64 21.07
N GLN A 139 -15.58 6.67 20.47
CA GLN A 139 -16.53 6.50 19.38
C GLN A 139 -15.87 5.89 18.12
N LEU A 140 -14.67 6.35 17.76
CA LEU A 140 -13.92 5.77 16.65
C LEU A 140 -13.49 4.33 16.96
N ALA A 141 -13.03 4.05 18.18
CA ALA A 141 -12.65 2.70 18.59
C ALA A 141 -13.82 1.71 18.50
N ASP A 142 -15.01 2.11 18.93
CA ASP A 142 -16.21 1.28 18.83
C ASP A 142 -16.64 1.06 17.37
N ALA A 143 -16.56 2.09 16.52
CA ALA A 143 -16.88 1.97 15.08
C ALA A 143 -15.95 1.01 14.31
N LEU A 144 -14.72 0.84 14.79
CA LEU A 144 -13.70 -0.05 14.20
C LEU A 144 -13.68 -1.45 14.81
N LYS A 145 -14.38 -1.69 15.93
CA LYS A 145 -14.20 -2.90 16.75
C LYS A 145 -14.74 -4.19 16.13
N ASP A 146 -15.79 -4.07 15.32
CA ASP A 146 -16.53 -5.19 14.73
C ASP A 146 -16.39 -5.26 13.20
N ARG A 147 -15.44 -4.50 12.63
CA ARG A 147 -15.11 -4.50 11.20
C ARG A 147 -13.91 -5.42 10.91
#